data_AF-S4PFW8-F1
#
_entry.id   AF-S4PFW8-F1
#
_cell.length_a   1.000
_cell.length_b   1.000
_cell.length_c   1.000
_cell.angle_alpha   90.00
_cell.angle_beta   90.00
_cell.angle_gamma   90.00
#
_symmetry.space_group_name_H-M   'P 1'
#
loop_
_entity.id
_entity.type
_entity.pdbx_description
1 polymer ?
#
loop_
_entity_poly.entity_id
_entity_poly.type
_entity_poly.pdbx_seq_one_letter_code
_entity_poly.pdbx_strand_id
1 'polypeptide(L)'
;KYQVVGGHISHYLLEKSRICTQSAEERNYHVFYLLCAGAPQELRSALKITKPDDYLYLKNGCTQYFTSTQSEKKINASQKSKQQQAKAGLRDPILDDVEDFQRLHQALSRVGLSEAEKKSVYSVVAAVLHLGNVEFEEEGGARGGCRVSPE
;
A
#
# COMPACT_ATOMS: atom_id res chain seq x y z
N LYS A 1 44.72 11.25 3.70
CA LYS A 1 43.83 10.11 3.38
C LYS A 1 42.41 10.63 3.41
N TYR A 2 41.64 10.51 2.32
CA TYR A 2 40.23 10.90 2.30
C TYR A 2 39.38 9.68 2.67
N GLN A 3 38.42 9.85 3.58
CA GLN A 3 37.50 8.80 4.04
C GLN A 3 36.06 9.29 3.91
N VAL A 4 35.16 8.37 3.54
CA VAL A 4 33.72 8.64 3.53
C VAL A 4 33.23 8.70 4.98
N VAL A 5 32.67 9.83 5.38
CA VAL A 5 32.17 10.07 6.75
C VAL A 5 30.65 9.94 6.87
N GLY A 6 29.94 9.87 5.74
CA GLY A 6 28.49 9.77 5.69
C GLY A 6 27.91 10.27 4.37
N GLY A 7 26.59 10.38 4.32
CA GLY A 7 25.85 10.94 3.20
C GLY A 7 24.55 11.59 3.67
N HIS A 8 24.03 12.52 2.88
CA HIS A 8 22.75 13.17 3.11
C HIS A 8 21.88 13.01 1.85
N ILE A 9 20.61 12.64 2.05
CA ILE A 9 19.64 12.50 0.96
C ILE A 9 18.66 13.65 1.08
N SER A 10 18.51 14.42 -0.01
CA SER A 10 17.48 15.44 -0.15
C SER A 10 16.43 14.97 -1.15
N HIS A 11 15.17 15.00 -0.75
CA HIS A 11 14.04 14.60 -1.59
C HIS A 11 13.36 15.84 -2.17
N TYR A 12 13.05 15.78 -3.46
CA TYR A 12 12.35 16.85 -4.17
C TYR A 12 11.11 16.29 -4.85
N LEU A 13 9.99 17.01 -4.72
CA LEU A 13 8.74 16.82 -5.47
C LEU A 13 8.13 15.41 -5.37
N LEU A 14 7.18 15.25 -4.45
CA LEU A 14 6.28 14.10 -4.42
C LEU A 14 5.05 14.37 -5.29
N GLU A 15 4.64 13.39 -6.10
CA GLU A 15 3.41 13.45 -6.89
C GLU A 15 2.18 13.25 -6.00
N LYS A 16 1.71 14.34 -5.38
CA LYS A 16 0.60 14.31 -4.40
C LYS A 16 -0.70 13.76 -4.97
N SER A 17 -1.02 14.03 -6.24
CA SER A 17 -2.24 13.55 -6.91
C SER A 17 -2.31 12.03 -6.97
N ARG A 18 -1.17 11.36 -7.16
CA ARG A 18 -1.08 9.89 -7.25
C ARG A 18 -1.53 9.20 -5.97
N ILE A 19 -1.52 9.88 -4.83
CA ILE A 19 -1.96 9.30 -3.56
C ILE A 19 -3.46 9.01 -3.58
N CYS A 20 -4.27 9.92 -4.15
CA CYS A 20 -5.73 9.82 -4.08
C CYS A 20 -6.36 9.26 -5.37
N THR A 21 -5.73 9.48 -6.51
CA THR A 21 -6.28 9.17 -7.84
C THR A 21 -5.20 8.64 -8.77
N GLN A 22 -5.53 7.62 -9.56
CA GLN A 22 -4.66 7.05 -10.58
C GLN A 22 -5.47 6.70 -11.83
N SER A 23 -4.80 6.68 -12.98
CA SER A 23 -5.38 6.13 -14.22
C SER A 23 -5.53 4.61 -14.12
N ALA A 24 -6.45 4.01 -14.89
CA ALA A 24 -6.79 2.58 -14.80
C ALA A 24 -5.61 1.60 -14.93
N GLU A 25 -4.60 1.94 -15.74
CA GLU A 25 -3.40 1.11 -15.93
C GLU A 25 -2.21 1.54 -15.04
N GLU A 26 -2.39 2.59 -14.25
CA GLU A 26 -1.37 3.07 -13.32
C GLU A 26 -1.64 2.59 -11.90
N ARG A 27 -0.56 2.53 -11.11
CA ARG A 27 -0.61 2.19 -9.69
C ARG A 27 -0.34 3.41 -8.82
N ASN A 28 -0.79 3.33 -7.57
CA ASN A 28 -0.32 4.19 -6.50
C ASN A 28 1.14 3.81 -6.12
N TYR A 29 1.73 4.46 -5.11
CA TYR A 29 3.06 4.11 -4.62
C TYR A 29 3.15 2.65 -4.18
N HIS A 30 4.28 2.02 -4.48
CA HIS A 30 4.50 0.59 -4.24
C HIS A 30 4.23 0.17 -2.80
N VAL A 31 4.55 1.01 -1.81
CA VAL A 31 4.38 0.69 -0.38
C VAL A 31 2.99 0.17 -0.01
N PHE A 32 1.93 0.65 -0.68
CA PHE A 32 0.56 0.18 -0.47
C PHE A 32 0.39 -1.27 -0.95
N TYR A 33 0.92 -1.60 -2.12
CA TYR A 33 0.86 -2.95 -2.69
C TYR A 33 1.78 -3.92 -1.97
N LEU A 34 2.98 -3.49 -1.56
CA LEU A 34 3.88 -4.29 -0.73
C LEU A 34 3.19 -4.70 0.58
N LEU A 35 2.54 -3.75 1.25
CA LEU A 35 1.81 -4.02 2.50
C LEU A 35 0.62 -4.97 2.25
N CYS A 36 -0.15 -4.77 1.18
CA CYS A 36 -1.28 -5.63 0.84
C CYS A 36 -0.88 -7.04 0.37
N ALA A 37 0.29 -7.21 -0.25
CA ALA A 37 0.76 -8.49 -0.77
C ALA A 37 1.58 -9.28 0.24
N GLY A 38 2.60 -8.65 0.83
CA GLY A 38 3.67 -9.35 1.56
C GLY A 38 3.62 -9.28 3.08
N ALA A 39 2.70 -8.48 3.66
CA ALA A 39 2.60 -8.38 5.12
C ALA A 39 2.19 -9.70 5.78
N PRO A 40 2.82 -10.11 6.90
CA PRO A 40 2.42 -11.29 7.66
C PRO A 40 0.98 -11.21 8.16
N GLN A 41 0.32 -12.36 8.32
CA GLN A 41 -1.09 -12.41 8.71
C GLN A 41 -1.39 -11.66 10.02
N GLU A 42 -0.51 -11.75 11.02
CA GLU A 42 -0.65 -11.03 12.29
C GLU A 42 -0.67 -9.50 12.09
N LEU A 43 0.26 -8.98 11.27
CA LEU A 43 0.34 -7.55 10.96
C LEU A 43 -0.89 -7.09 10.16
N ARG A 44 -1.34 -7.91 9.20
CA ARG A 44 -2.54 -7.63 8.41
C ARG A 44 -3.78 -7.53 9.29
N SER A 45 -3.96 -8.50 10.19
CA SER A 45 -5.05 -8.51 11.16
C SER A 45 -4.99 -7.30 12.08
N ALA A 46 -3.80 -6.93 12.58
CA ALA A 46 -3.61 -5.77 13.44
C ALA A 46 -3.92 -4.43 12.73
N LEU A 47 -3.61 -4.31 11.43
CA LEU A 47 -3.80 -3.10 10.64
C LEU A 47 -5.10 -3.09 9.82
N LYS A 48 -5.91 -4.16 9.92
CA LYS A 48 -7.11 -4.40 9.11
C LYS A 48 -6.85 -4.25 7.61
N ILE A 49 -5.73 -4.80 7.13
CA ILE A 49 -5.37 -4.75 5.71
C ILE A 49 -6.00 -5.93 4.96
N THR A 50 -6.72 -5.62 3.88
CA THR A 50 -7.43 -6.59 3.03
C THR A 50 -6.84 -6.63 1.61
N LYS A 51 -7.67 -6.67 0.57
CA LYS A 51 -7.27 -6.68 -0.85
C LYS A 51 -7.35 -5.25 -1.42
N PRO A 52 -6.61 -4.91 -2.49
CA PRO A 52 -6.52 -3.53 -2.98
C PRO A 52 -7.87 -2.96 -3.43
N ASP A 53 -8.79 -3.79 -3.91
CA ASP A 53 -10.14 -3.37 -4.34
C ASP A 53 -11.00 -2.77 -3.23
N ASP A 54 -10.67 -3.04 -1.96
CA ASP A 54 -11.41 -2.53 -0.81
C ASP A 54 -11.03 -1.08 -0.45
N TYR A 55 -10.06 -0.48 -1.15
CA TYR A 55 -9.56 0.86 -0.85
C TYR A 55 -9.80 1.82 -2.02
N LEU A 56 -10.48 2.95 -1.78
CA LEU A 56 -10.77 3.96 -2.79
C LEU A 56 -9.50 4.47 -3.49
N TYR A 57 -8.42 4.66 -2.73
CA TYR A 57 -7.13 5.14 -3.23
C TYR A 57 -6.33 4.12 -4.03
N LEU A 58 -6.84 2.90 -4.22
CA LEU A 58 -6.22 1.86 -5.03
C LEU A 58 -7.16 1.31 -6.12
N LYS A 59 -8.47 1.18 -5.84
CA LYS A 59 -9.45 0.45 -6.67
C LYS A 59 -9.67 1.03 -8.07
N ASN A 60 -9.36 2.30 -8.27
CA ASN A 60 -9.55 2.99 -9.55
C ASN A 60 -8.33 2.86 -10.50
N GLY A 61 -7.19 2.39 -9.99
CA GLY A 61 -6.01 2.08 -10.79
C GLY A 61 -5.84 0.58 -11.03
N CYS A 62 -4.63 0.17 -11.38
CA CYS A 62 -4.27 -1.23 -11.52
C CYS A 62 -4.09 -1.87 -10.14
N THR A 63 -4.92 -2.89 -9.85
CA THR A 63 -4.92 -3.61 -8.55
C THR A 63 -4.16 -4.92 -8.59
N GLN A 64 -3.38 -5.16 -9.64
CA GLN A 64 -2.51 -6.34 -9.75
C GLN A 64 -1.19 -6.10 -8.99
N TYR A 65 -0.65 -7.18 -8.44
CA TYR A 65 0.68 -7.22 -7.85
C TYR A 65 1.71 -7.63 -8.89
N PHE A 66 2.93 -7.12 -8.78
CA PHE A 66 4.08 -7.75 -9.44
C PHE A 66 4.43 -9.03 -8.67
N THR A 67 4.46 -10.15 -9.38
CA THR A 67 4.81 -11.44 -8.78
C THR A 67 5.66 -12.26 -9.75
N SER A 68 6.49 -13.13 -9.19
CA SER A 68 7.04 -14.29 -9.87
C SER A 68 6.06 -15.48 -9.78
N THR A 69 6.34 -16.56 -10.52
CA THR A 69 5.56 -17.81 -10.42
C THR A 69 5.58 -18.41 -9.01
N GLN A 70 6.62 -18.12 -8.23
CA GLN A 70 6.79 -18.65 -6.87
C GLN A 70 6.07 -17.79 -5.84
N SER A 71 6.22 -16.46 -5.90
CA SER A 71 5.57 -15.54 -4.95
C SER A 71 4.06 -15.49 -5.14
N GLU A 72 3.55 -15.65 -6.37
CA GLU A 72 2.11 -15.72 -6.67
C GLU A 72 1.40 -16.83 -5.87
N LYS A 73 2.11 -17.93 -5.56
CA LYS A 73 1.59 -19.06 -4.77
C LYS A 73 1.54 -18.77 -3.27
N LYS A 74 2.29 -17.77 -2.80
CA LYS A 74 2.31 -17.34 -1.39
C LYS A 74 1.13 -16.42 -1.05
N ILE A 75 0.46 -15.87 -2.06
CA ILE A 75 -0.65 -14.93 -1.87
C ILE A 75 -1.96 -15.70 -1.67
N ASN A 76 -2.62 -15.44 -0.54
CA ASN A 76 -3.93 -16.02 -0.21
C ASN A 76 -5.05 -15.43 -1.06
N ALA A 77 -6.13 -16.18 -1.27
CA ALA A 77 -7.29 -15.72 -2.03
C ALA A 77 -7.89 -14.40 -1.51
N SER A 78 -7.88 -14.19 -0.19
CA SER A 78 -8.36 -12.96 0.47
C SER A 78 -7.50 -11.72 0.19
N GLN A 79 -6.28 -11.90 -0.33
CA GLN A 79 -5.36 -10.81 -0.66
C GLN A 79 -5.43 -10.41 -2.14
N LYS A 80 -6.00 -11.28 -2.99
CA LYS A 80 -6.06 -11.08 -4.45
C LYS A 80 -7.25 -10.20 -4.81
N SER A 81 -6.99 -9.12 -5.52
CA SER A 81 -8.03 -8.33 -6.21
C SER A 81 -8.74 -9.16 -7.28
N LYS A 82 -9.90 -8.69 -7.73
CA LYS A 82 -10.61 -9.23 -8.90
C LYS A 82 -9.71 -9.24 -10.13
N GLN A 83 -8.93 -8.18 -10.33
CA GLN A 83 -8.00 -8.07 -11.46
C GLN A 83 -6.87 -9.10 -11.36
N GLN A 84 -6.28 -9.29 -10.17
CA GLN A 84 -5.25 -10.32 -9.95
C GLN A 84 -5.78 -11.73 -10.21
N GLN A 85 -7.02 -12.02 -9.79
CA GLN A 85 -7.64 -13.33 -10.01
C GLN A 85 -7.92 -13.59 -11.50
N ALA A 86 -8.35 -12.57 -12.24
CA ALA A 86 -8.70 -12.69 -13.65
C ALA A 86 -7.48 -12.71 -14.59
N LYS A 87 -6.44 -11.89 -14.30
CA LYS A 87 -5.31 -11.65 -15.21
C LYS A 87 -3.96 -12.13 -14.68
N ALA A 88 -3.92 -12.78 -13.51
CA ALA A 88 -2.71 -13.14 -12.75
C ALA A 88 -1.85 -11.91 -12.36
N GLY A 89 -0.69 -12.14 -11.74
CA GLY A 89 0.25 -11.07 -11.39
C GLY A 89 1.00 -10.49 -12.58
N LEU A 90 1.32 -9.21 -12.48
CA LEU A 90 2.19 -8.52 -13.43
C LEU A 90 3.59 -9.14 -13.36
N ARG A 91 4.26 -9.24 -14.51
CA ARG A 91 5.60 -9.82 -14.63
C ARG A 91 6.61 -8.72 -14.86
N ASP A 92 7.62 -8.67 -14.01
CA ASP A 92 8.76 -7.79 -14.14
C ASP A 92 10.02 -8.53 -13.63
N PRO A 93 11.18 -8.40 -14.29
CA PRO A 93 12.41 -9.08 -13.84
C PRO A 93 12.97 -8.57 -12.51
N ILE A 94 12.59 -7.36 -12.09
CA ILE A 94 13.13 -6.65 -10.93
C ILE A 94 12.11 -6.60 -9.79
N LEU A 95 10.85 -6.31 -10.10
CA LEU A 95 9.80 -6.06 -9.11
C LEU A 95 9.07 -7.34 -8.68
N ASP A 96 8.89 -7.52 -7.37
CA ASP A 96 8.04 -8.56 -6.78
C ASP A 96 7.45 -8.03 -5.46
N ASP A 97 6.19 -7.60 -5.46
CA ASP A 97 5.60 -6.88 -4.31
C ASP A 97 5.56 -7.74 -3.02
N VAL A 98 5.54 -9.08 -3.15
CA VAL A 98 5.55 -10.00 -2.00
C VAL A 98 6.94 -10.07 -1.39
N GLU A 99 7.96 -10.33 -2.21
CA GLU A 99 9.34 -10.44 -1.75
C GLU A 99 9.93 -9.07 -1.37
N ASP A 100 9.55 -8.01 -2.08
CA ASP A 100 10.03 -6.66 -1.84
C ASP A 100 9.49 -6.09 -0.52
N PHE A 101 8.33 -6.54 -0.03
CA PHE A 101 7.90 -6.24 1.34
C PHE A 101 8.90 -6.81 2.36
N GLN A 102 9.34 -8.05 2.18
CA GLN A 102 10.29 -8.70 3.09
C GLN A 102 11.66 -8.00 3.04
N ARG A 103 12.11 -7.64 1.83
CA ARG A 103 13.35 -6.87 1.64
C ARG A 103 13.27 -5.49 2.29
N LEU A 104 12.14 -4.78 2.11
CA LEU A 104 11.89 -3.50 2.77
C LEU A 104 11.93 -3.65 4.29
N HIS A 105 11.21 -4.63 4.84
CA HIS A 105 11.16 -4.87 6.28
C HIS A 105 12.55 -5.16 6.88
N GLN A 106 13.36 -5.98 6.20
CA GLN A 106 14.74 -6.23 6.59
C GLN A 106 15.64 -5.00 6.45
N ALA A 107 15.46 -4.20 5.40
CA ALA A 107 16.21 -2.98 5.19
C ALA A 107 15.95 -1.94 6.30
N LEU A 108 14.69 -1.79 6.74
CA LEU A 108 14.36 -0.92 7.87
C LEU A 108 15.07 -1.34 9.16
N SER A 109 15.16 -2.65 9.44
CA SER A 109 15.96 -3.16 10.56
C SER A 109 17.44 -2.82 10.42
N ARG A 110 18.02 -2.92 9.21
CA ARG A 110 19.44 -2.58 8.96
C ARG A 110 19.73 -1.09 9.12
N VAL A 111 18.73 -0.23 8.87
CA VAL A 111 18.82 1.22 9.12
C VAL A 111 18.66 1.56 10.61
N GLY A 112 18.28 0.58 11.45
CA GLY A 112 18.21 0.72 12.90
C GLY A 112 16.82 0.94 13.46
N LEU A 113 15.76 0.75 12.67
CA LEU A 113 14.38 0.85 13.17
C LEU A 113 14.01 -0.42 13.95
N SER A 114 13.45 -0.22 15.13
CA SER A 114 12.85 -1.27 15.95
C SER A 114 11.55 -1.81 15.33
N GLU A 115 11.08 -2.97 15.80
CA GLU A 115 9.78 -3.53 15.38
C GLU A 115 8.61 -2.58 15.66
N ALA A 116 8.67 -1.85 16.78
CA ALA A 116 7.65 -0.86 17.15
C ALA A 116 7.61 0.31 16.17
N GLU A 117 8.78 0.85 15.77
CA GLU A 117 8.87 1.92 14.79
C GLU A 117 8.42 1.48 13.40
N LYS A 118 8.82 0.27 12.97
CA LYS A 118 8.33 -0.32 11.71
C LYS A 118 6.81 -0.46 11.72
N LYS A 119 6.23 -0.95 12.81
CA LYS A 119 4.78 -1.05 12.98
C LYS A 119 4.12 0.33 12.93
N SER A 120 4.72 1.36 13.51
CA SER A 120 4.23 2.74 13.43
C SER A 120 4.21 3.25 11.98
N VAL A 121 5.28 3.00 11.22
CA VAL A 121 5.34 3.36 9.79
C VAL A 121 4.23 2.66 9.00
N TYR A 122 4.07 1.35 9.16
CA TYR A 122 3.01 0.60 8.49
C TYR A 122 1.61 1.04 8.92
N SER A 123 1.44 1.44 10.18
CA SER A 123 0.16 1.98 10.68
C SER A 123 -0.22 3.27 9.98
N VAL A 124 0.74 4.16 9.71
CA VAL A 124 0.48 5.41 8.95
C VAL A 124 0.08 5.07 7.51
N VAL A 125 0.79 4.15 6.87
CA VAL A 125 0.45 3.70 5.50
C VAL A 125 -0.97 3.10 5.45
N ALA A 126 -1.31 2.24 6.42
CA ALA A 126 -2.65 1.65 6.53
C ALA A 126 -3.73 2.71 6.79
N ALA A 127 -3.45 3.69 7.66
CA ALA A 127 -4.37 4.77 7.97
C ALA A 127 -4.72 5.62 6.74
N VAL A 128 -3.73 5.88 5.85
CA VAL A 128 -3.98 6.59 4.59
C VAL A 128 -4.93 5.82 3.67
N LEU A 129 -4.83 4.49 3.62
CA LEU A 129 -5.74 3.66 2.83
C LEU A 129 -7.17 3.70 3.38
N HIS A 130 -7.33 3.55 4.71
CA HIS A 130 -8.63 3.60 5.36
C HIS A 130 -9.27 4.99 5.28
N LEU A 131 -8.47 6.06 5.35
CA LEU A 131 -8.96 7.43 5.19
C LEU A 131 -9.66 7.65 3.85
N GLY A 132 -9.14 7.04 2.78
CA GLY A 132 -9.74 7.12 1.46
C GLY A 132 -11.14 6.51 1.38
N ASN A 133 -11.51 5.62 2.30
CA ASN A 133 -12.82 4.97 2.31
C ASN A 133 -13.89 5.77 3.08
N VAL A 134 -13.53 6.89 3.71
CA VAL A 134 -14.51 7.75 4.39
C VAL A 134 -15.31 8.49 3.32
N GLU A 135 -16.58 8.12 3.20
CA GLU A 135 -17.54 8.79 2.33
C GLU A 135 -18.42 9.74 3.14
N PHE A 136 -18.90 10.80 2.46
CA PHE A 136 -19.77 11.81 3.06
C PHE A 136 -21.06 11.90 2.26
N GLU A 137 -22.18 12.03 2.96
CA GLU A 137 -23.50 12.24 2.38
C GLU A 137 -24.08 13.60 2.81
N GLU A 138 -24.94 14.16 1.96
CA GLU A 138 -25.59 15.43 2.25
C GLU A 138 -26.54 15.32 3.45
N GLU A 139 -26.49 16.32 4.32
CA GLU A 139 -27.46 16.44 5.40
C GLU A 139 -28.71 17.14 4.85
N GLY A 140 -29.84 16.43 4.78
CA GLY A 140 -31.08 16.86 4.10
C GLY A 140 -31.85 18.06 4.70
N GLY A 141 -31.15 18.98 5.37
CA GLY A 141 -31.71 20.20 5.96
C GLY A 141 -31.31 21.48 5.22
N ALA A 142 -32.09 22.54 5.40
CA ALA A 142 -31.87 23.85 4.78
C ALA A 142 -30.59 24.59 5.24
N ARG A 143 -29.80 24.02 6.14
CA ARG A 143 -28.59 24.66 6.69
C ARG A 143 -27.32 24.36 5.89
N GLY A 144 -27.39 23.47 4.90
CA GLY A 144 -26.20 22.95 4.23
C GLY A 144 -25.32 22.13 5.18
N GLY A 145 -24.45 21.28 4.62
CA GLY A 145 -23.56 20.42 5.41
C GLY A 145 -23.52 18.99 4.87
N CYS A 146 -22.60 18.21 5.43
CA CYS A 146 -22.49 16.78 5.17
C CYS A 146 -22.22 16.04 6.47
N ARG A 147 -22.55 14.74 6.46
CA ARG A 147 -22.19 13.81 7.52
C ARG A 147 -21.43 12.63 6.93
N VAL A 148 -20.71 11.90 7.77
CA VAL A 148 -20.07 10.65 7.35
C VAL A 148 -21.15 9.64 7.01
N SER A 149 -21.05 9.03 5.83
CA SER A 149 -21.96 7.96 5.41
C SER A 149 -21.81 6.77 6.37
N PRO A 150 -22.90 6.19 6.89
CA PRO A 150 -22.82 4.98 7.69
C PRO A 150 -22.26 3.83 6.83
N GLU A 151 -21.30 3.08 7.37
CA GLU A 151 -20.69 1.89 6.73
C GLU A 151 -21.71 0.81 6.34
#